data_AF-A0A383RTG5-F1
#
_entry.id   AF-A0A383RTG5-F1
#
_cell.length_a   1.000
_cell.length_b   1.000
_cell.length_c   1.000
_cell.angle_alpha   90.00
_cell.angle_beta   90.00
_cell.angle_gamma   90.00
#
_symmetry.space_group_name_H-M   'P 1'
#
loop_
_entity.id
_entity.type
_entity.pdbx_description
1 polymer ?
#
loop_
_entity_poly.entity_id
_entity_poly.type
_entity_poly.pdbx_seq_one_letter_code
_entity_poly.pdbx_strand_id
1 'polypeptide(L)'
;MRMKRLVVLLMLAGSAQAELDIQSSSDNPRGAERISKMQAAMRERPTQTSSFPTLDQTNAALNKAKLMVGLSAQSIKFHSPSRAAIETLDCSLANEAPSGVERKDGGLNGVMSVYSCGAAYVVTYEYNYEVALTQRVGVLDDDFARHTDKLNPLIKTTAVSRGGTRLTMLRWLSPENQISYEVYADLATSVDDALEQRLRTALRDTALRLSEAKPSAPEEAR
;
A
#
# COMPACT_ATOMS: atom_id res chain seq x y z
N MET A 1 -56.78 -18.20 20.66
CA MET A 1 -55.59 -19.02 20.31
C MET A 1 -54.67 -18.20 19.41
N ARG A 2 -53.49 -17.86 19.95
CA ARG A 2 -52.23 -17.29 19.38
C ARG A 2 -52.25 -16.48 18.06
N MET A 3 -52.08 -15.16 18.22
CA MET A 3 -51.42 -14.25 17.27
C MET A 3 -50.05 -14.78 16.85
N LYS A 4 -49.76 -14.83 15.55
CA LYS A 4 -48.40 -14.94 15.03
C LYS A 4 -47.94 -13.55 14.60
N ARG A 5 -47.11 -12.93 15.45
CA ARG A 5 -46.25 -11.80 15.10
C ARG A 5 -45.24 -12.31 14.06
N LEU A 6 -45.30 -11.77 12.85
CA LEU A 6 -44.20 -11.90 11.89
C LEU A 6 -43.15 -10.87 12.31
N VAL A 7 -42.08 -11.35 12.94
CA VAL A 7 -40.92 -10.52 13.27
C VAL A 7 -40.16 -10.27 11.97
N VAL A 8 -40.07 -9.00 11.59
CA VAL A 8 -39.18 -8.51 10.53
C VAL A 8 -37.74 -8.77 11.00
N LEU A 9 -37.08 -9.76 10.40
CA LEU A 9 -35.64 -9.95 10.55
C LEU A 9 -34.95 -9.00 9.55
N LEU A 10 -34.79 -7.73 9.95
CA LEU A 10 -33.88 -6.81 9.30
C LEU A 10 -32.46 -7.32 9.58
N MET A 11 -31.94 -8.13 8.66
CA MET A 11 -30.51 -8.41 8.55
C MET A 11 -29.85 -7.07 8.23
N LEU A 12 -29.38 -6.38 9.28
CA LEU A 12 -28.36 -5.35 9.15
C LEU A 12 -27.17 -6.03 8.48
N ALA A 13 -27.04 -5.83 7.17
CA ALA A 13 -25.81 -6.08 6.44
C ALA A 13 -24.77 -5.20 7.11
N GLY A 14 -24.00 -5.79 8.03
CA GLY A 14 -22.90 -5.12 8.68
C GLY A 14 -21.95 -4.67 7.59
N SER A 15 -21.86 -3.36 7.38
CA SER A 15 -20.80 -2.75 6.59
C SER A 15 -19.49 -3.37 7.06
N ALA A 16 -18.75 -4.02 6.16
CA ALA A 16 -17.41 -4.50 6.47
C ALA A 16 -16.63 -3.31 7.02
N GLN A 17 -16.31 -3.34 8.32
CA GLN A 17 -15.46 -2.32 8.92
C GLN A 17 -14.09 -2.48 8.28
N ALA A 18 -13.52 -1.40 7.77
CA ALA A 18 -12.16 -1.39 7.23
C ALA A 18 -11.19 -1.92 8.30
N GLU A 19 -10.31 -2.84 7.90
CA GLU A 19 -9.38 -3.51 8.83
C GLU A 19 -8.09 -2.72 9.04
N LEU A 20 -7.97 -1.55 8.39
CA LEU A 20 -6.91 -0.58 8.62
C LEU A 20 -7.43 0.57 9.49
N ASP A 21 -6.74 0.79 10.60
CA ASP A 21 -6.95 1.87 11.55
C ASP A 21 -5.82 2.90 11.40
N ILE A 22 -6.17 4.10 10.95
CA ILE A 22 -5.23 5.21 10.75
C ILE A 22 -5.41 6.18 11.92
N GLN A 23 -4.36 6.34 12.72
CA GLN A 23 -4.40 7.16 13.94
C GLN A 23 -3.37 8.29 13.87
N SER A 24 -3.70 9.43 14.47
CA SER A 24 -2.72 10.47 14.75
C SER A 24 -1.80 10.03 15.88
N SER A 25 -0.54 10.46 15.83
CA SER A 25 0.43 10.26 16.91
C SER A 25 -0.01 10.92 18.21
N SER A 26 -0.83 11.99 18.12
CA SER A 26 -1.46 12.63 19.30
C SER A 26 -2.43 11.70 20.03
N ASP A 27 -3.08 10.81 19.30
CA ASP A 27 -4.16 9.96 19.81
C ASP A 27 -3.60 8.62 20.33
N ASN A 28 -2.35 8.30 19.98
CA ASN A 28 -1.65 7.09 20.40
C ASN A 28 -0.20 7.37 20.85
N PRO A 29 -0.01 7.94 22.06
CA PRO A 29 1.31 8.31 22.56
C PRO A 29 2.25 7.11 22.76
N ARG A 30 1.72 5.92 23.07
CA ARG A 30 2.53 4.69 23.20
C ARG A 30 3.07 4.22 21.84
N GLY A 31 2.25 4.31 20.80
CA GLY A 31 2.69 4.00 19.44
C GLY A 31 3.72 5.01 18.93
N ALA A 32 3.52 6.30 19.21
CA ALA A 32 4.46 7.36 18.86
C ALA A 32 5.82 7.17 19.55
N GLU A 33 5.82 6.83 20.85
CA GLU A 33 7.04 6.54 21.61
C GLU A 33 7.80 5.33 21.03
N ARG A 34 7.08 4.27 20.64
CA ARG A 34 7.68 3.06 20.04
C ARG A 34 8.33 3.36 18.68
N ILE A 35 7.69 4.17 17.84
CA ILE A 35 8.26 4.61 16.55
C ILE A 35 9.51 5.46 16.79
N SER A 36 9.45 6.42 17.71
CA SER A 36 10.59 7.28 18.06
C SER A 36 11.80 6.46 18.54
N LYS A 37 11.58 5.48 19.43
CA LYS A 37 12.63 4.56 19.90
C LYS A 37 13.21 3.73 18.76
N MET A 38 12.38 3.25 17.84
CA MET A 38 12.84 2.49 16.67
C MET A 38 13.68 3.37 15.73
N GLN A 39 13.25 4.60 15.46
CA GLN A 39 14.00 5.56 14.65
C GLN A 39 15.34 5.94 15.30
N ALA A 40 15.38 6.14 16.61
CA ALA A 40 16.60 6.38 17.36
C ALA A 40 17.57 5.19 17.24
N ALA A 41 17.08 3.96 17.45
CA ALA A 41 17.89 2.75 17.29
C ALA A 41 18.40 2.56 15.84
N MET A 42 17.64 2.99 14.83
CA MET A 42 18.09 2.97 13.43
C MET A 42 19.18 4.01 13.13
N ARG A 43 19.23 5.13 13.87
CA ARG A 43 20.30 6.13 13.77
C ARG A 43 21.59 5.69 14.46
N GLU A 44 21.48 4.87 15.50
CA GLU A 44 22.62 4.35 16.27
C GLU A 44 23.28 3.11 15.65
N ARG A 45 22.64 2.45 14.67
CA ARG A 45 23.28 1.36 13.94
C ARG A 45 24.47 1.92 13.15
N PRO A 46 25.65 1.25 13.19
CA PRO A 46 26.79 1.66 12.38
C PRO A 46 26.35 1.76 10.94
N THR A 47 26.80 2.82 10.26
CA THR A 47 26.44 3.16 8.89
C THR A 47 26.86 2.00 7.98
N GLN A 48 25.98 1.03 7.82
CA GLN A 48 26.18 -0.06 6.88
C GLN A 48 26.18 0.62 5.51
N THR A 49 27.35 0.69 4.91
CA THR A 49 27.61 1.20 3.55
C THR A 49 27.03 0.27 2.48
N SER A 50 26.02 -0.54 2.81
CA SER A 50 25.35 -1.37 1.82
C SER A 50 24.51 -0.48 0.92
N SER A 51 24.78 -0.54 -0.38
CA SER A 51 23.91 0.00 -1.41
C SER A 51 22.49 -0.55 -1.27
N PHE A 52 21.52 0.15 -1.85
CA PHE A 52 20.21 -0.45 -2.07
C PHE A 52 20.34 -1.70 -2.94
N PRO A 53 19.41 -2.67 -2.83
CA PRO A 53 19.44 -3.85 -3.68
C PRO A 53 19.31 -3.46 -5.15
N THR A 54 19.85 -4.27 -6.06
CA THR A 54 19.56 -4.15 -7.50
C THR A 54 18.22 -4.81 -7.84
N LEU A 55 17.73 -4.58 -9.07
CA LEU A 55 16.57 -5.29 -9.61
C LEU A 55 16.74 -6.81 -9.50
N ASP A 56 17.90 -7.34 -9.91
CA ASP A 56 18.18 -8.78 -9.86
C ASP A 56 18.21 -9.32 -8.43
N GLN A 57 18.79 -8.58 -7.49
CA GLN A 57 18.80 -8.96 -6.08
C GLN A 57 17.39 -8.98 -5.49
N THR A 58 16.57 -7.99 -5.83
CA THR A 58 15.16 -7.91 -5.43
C THR A 58 14.38 -9.09 -5.99
N ASN A 59 14.54 -9.39 -7.29
CA ASN A 59 13.88 -10.52 -7.93
C ASN A 59 14.31 -11.87 -7.36
N ALA A 60 15.61 -12.05 -7.07
CA ALA A 60 16.13 -13.26 -6.46
C ALA A 60 15.57 -13.47 -5.04
N ALA A 61 15.51 -12.42 -4.23
CA ALA A 61 14.93 -12.46 -2.90
C ALA A 61 13.43 -12.82 -2.95
N LEU A 62 12.68 -12.21 -3.89
CA LEU A 62 11.26 -12.48 -4.05
C LEU A 62 10.99 -13.92 -4.51
N ASN A 63 11.78 -14.44 -5.46
CA ASN A 63 11.69 -15.83 -5.89
C ASN A 63 11.97 -16.80 -4.74
N LYS A 64 13.01 -16.53 -3.94
CA LYS A 64 13.31 -17.32 -2.76
C LYS A 64 12.15 -17.31 -1.76
N ALA A 65 11.54 -16.14 -1.52
CA ALA A 65 10.39 -16.03 -0.64
C ALA A 65 9.24 -16.91 -1.15
N LYS A 66 8.83 -16.76 -2.42
CA LYS A 66 7.77 -17.58 -3.05
C LYS A 66 7.98 -19.08 -2.87
N LEU A 67 9.20 -19.54 -3.11
CA LEU A 67 9.60 -20.94 -2.93
C LEU A 67 9.43 -21.41 -1.48
N MET A 68 9.86 -20.60 -0.51
CA MET A 68 9.78 -20.95 0.92
C MET A 68 8.33 -21.02 1.43
N VAL A 69 7.45 -20.16 0.94
CA VAL A 69 6.03 -20.13 1.34
C VAL A 69 5.10 -20.93 0.42
N GLY A 70 5.65 -21.63 -0.59
CA GLY A 70 4.87 -22.45 -1.53
C GLY A 70 3.87 -21.64 -2.37
N LEU A 71 4.15 -20.36 -2.62
CA LEU A 71 3.27 -19.49 -3.40
C LEU A 71 3.47 -19.70 -4.90
N SER A 72 2.42 -20.07 -5.62
CA SER A 72 2.40 -20.06 -7.09
C SER A 72 1.99 -18.68 -7.61
N ALA A 73 2.42 -18.31 -8.83
CA ALA A 73 1.97 -17.06 -9.47
C ALA A 73 0.43 -16.99 -9.61
N GLN A 74 -0.24 -18.13 -9.69
CA GLN A 74 -1.71 -18.25 -9.75
C GLN A 74 -2.42 -17.85 -8.45
N SER A 75 -1.68 -17.62 -7.36
CA SER A 75 -2.23 -17.11 -6.09
C SER A 75 -2.53 -15.60 -6.11
N ILE A 76 -2.03 -14.88 -7.13
CA ILE A 76 -2.25 -13.45 -7.27
C ILE A 76 -3.59 -13.24 -7.99
N LYS A 77 -4.65 -13.05 -7.20
CA LYS A 77 -6.00 -12.75 -7.71
C LYS A 77 -6.36 -11.26 -7.65
N PHE A 78 -5.47 -10.46 -7.06
CA PHE A 78 -5.71 -9.04 -6.83
C PHE A 78 -5.29 -8.22 -8.05
N HIS A 79 -6.29 -7.84 -8.86
CA HIS A 79 -6.11 -6.87 -9.94
C HIS A 79 -6.30 -5.47 -9.37
N SER A 80 -5.22 -4.73 -9.19
CA SER A 80 -5.26 -3.35 -8.73
C SER A 80 -5.20 -2.37 -9.92
N PRO A 81 -6.04 -1.32 -9.95
CA PRO A 81 -5.96 -0.27 -10.97
C PRO A 81 -4.61 0.48 -11.02
N SER A 82 -3.79 0.39 -9.96
CA SER A 82 -2.46 1.01 -9.90
C SER A 82 -1.42 0.22 -10.71
N ARG A 83 -1.50 -1.12 -10.74
CA ARG A 83 -0.65 -1.95 -11.60
C ARG A 83 -0.83 -1.62 -13.07
N ALA A 84 -2.09 -1.59 -13.50
CA ALA A 84 -2.44 -1.23 -14.88
C ALA A 84 -1.92 0.18 -15.22
N ALA A 85 -1.92 1.11 -14.26
CA ALA A 85 -1.40 2.45 -14.48
C ALA A 85 0.14 2.52 -14.58
N ILE A 86 0.89 1.56 -14.00
CA ILE A 86 2.34 1.50 -14.14
C ILE A 86 2.73 0.85 -15.47
N GLU A 87 2.00 -0.20 -15.88
CA GLU A 87 2.24 -0.88 -17.15
C GLU A 87 2.05 0.04 -18.38
N THR A 88 1.33 1.16 -18.24
CA THR A 88 1.23 2.20 -19.30
C THR A 88 2.37 3.21 -19.32
N LEU A 89 3.32 3.15 -18.39
CA LEU A 89 4.45 4.08 -18.26
C LEU A 89 5.75 3.53 -18.87
N ASP A 90 5.66 2.60 -19.82
CA ASP A 90 6.80 1.86 -20.40
C ASP A 90 7.59 1.03 -19.36
N CYS A 91 6.94 0.70 -18.25
CA CYS A 91 7.48 -0.18 -17.23
C CYS A 91 7.05 -1.63 -17.50
N SER A 92 8.01 -2.55 -17.51
CA SER A 92 7.76 -3.98 -17.71
C SER A 92 7.72 -4.72 -16.38
N LEU A 93 6.66 -5.50 -16.14
CA LEU A 93 6.56 -6.36 -14.95
C LEU A 93 7.66 -7.42 -14.98
N ALA A 94 8.55 -7.39 -14.00
CA ALA A 94 9.65 -8.34 -13.85
C ALA A 94 9.30 -9.49 -12.90
N ASN A 95 8.58 -9.20 -11.81
CA ASN A 95 8.21 -10.19 -10.80
C ASN A 95 7.06 -9.69 -9.91
N GLU A 96 6.33 -10.59 -9.26
CA GLU A 96 5.25 -10.23 -8.33
C GLU A 96 4.91 -11.34 -7.34
N ALA A 97 4.52 -11.03 -6.11
CA ALA A 97 4.07 -12.02 -5.12
C ALA A 97 2.92 -11.49 -4.26
N PRO A 98 2.08 -12.36 -3.69
CA PRO A 98 1.19 -11.98 -2.59
C PRO A 98 1.97 -11.30 -1.45
N SER A 99 1.38 -10.26 -0.84
CA SER A 99 1.98 -9.50 0.25
C SER A 99 0.91 -9.03 1.25
N GLY A 100 1.35 -8.66 2.46
CA GLY A 100 0.51 -8.03 3.46
C GLY A 100 0.09 -8.97 4.58
N VAL A 101 -1.14 -8.81 5.04
CA VAL A 101 -1.71 -9.55 6.17
C VAL A 101 -2.64 -10.64 5.65
N GLU A 102 -2.68 -11.74 6.37
CA GLU A 102 -3.57 -12.86 6.06
C GLU A 102 -5.04 -12.45 6.20
N ARG A 103 -5.84 -12.86 5.22
CA ARG A 103 -7.28 -12.68 5.21
C ARG A 103 -7.96 -13.83 5.93
N LYS A 104 -9.13 -13.60 6.54
CA LYS A 104 -9.91 -14.66 7.20
C LYS A 104 -10.38 -15.75 6.23
N ASP A 105 -10.55 -15.42 4.95
CA ASP A 105 -10.91 -16.36 3.88
C ASP A 105 -9.69 -17.04 3.23
N GLY A 106 -8.48 -16.80 3.77
CA GLY A 106 -7.22 -17.34 3.29
C GLY A 106 -6.54 -16.45 2.24
N GLY A 107 -5.22 -16.61 2.14
CA GLY A 107 -4.36 -15.77 1.30
C GLY A 107 -4.06 -14.39 1.92
N LEU A 108 -3.33 -13.56 1.19
CA LEU A 108 -2.92 -12.23 1.65
C LEU A 108 -3.77 -11.12 1.05
N ASN A 109 -3.87 -10.00 1.76
CA ASN A 109 -4.71 -8.87 1.39
C ASN A 109 -4.10 -7.91 0.35
N GLY A 110 -2.93 -8.26 -0.19
CA GLY A 110 -2.25 -7.41 -1.15
C GLY A 110 -1.26 -8.15 -2.03
N VAL A 111 -0.57 -7.35 -2.83
CA VAL A 111 0.44 -7.79 -3.79
C VAL A 111 1.65 -6.87 -3.72
N MET A 112 2.83 -7.46 -3.86
CA MET A 112 4.08 -6.77 -4.14
C MET A 112 4.45 -7.04 -5.60
N SER A 113 4.67 -6.00 -6.39
CA SER A 113 5.09 -6.14 -7.79
C SER A 113 6.39 -5.40 -8.05
N VAL A 114 7.23 -5.91 -8.95
CA VAL A 114 8.55 -5.36 -9.29
C VAL A 114 8.55 -5.09 -10.79
N TYR A 115 8.82 -3.84 -11.16
CA TYR A 115 8.84 -3.38 -12.56
C TYR A 115 10.22 -2.85 -12.93
N SER A 116 10.66 -3.17 -14.16
CA SER A 116 11.80 -2.51 -14.80
C SER A 116 11.30 -1.32 -15.62
N CYS A 117 11.85 -0.13 -15.36
CA CYS A 117 11.43 1.14 -15.98
C CYS A 117 12.63 1.85 -16.62
N GLY A 118 13.40 1.14 -17.44
CA GLY A 118 14.62 1.67 -18.05
C GLY A 118 15.81 1.66 -17.08
N ALA A 119 16.32 2.86 -16.72
CA ALA A 119 17.46 3.01 -15.80
C ALA A 119 17.09 2.84 -14.32
N ALA A 120 15.79 2.71 -14.03
CA ALA A 120 15.25 2.53 -12.69
C ALA A 120 14.41 1.26 -12.59
N TYR A 121 14.13 0.86 -11.36
CA TYR A 121 13.12 -0.14 -11.08
C TYR A 121 12.17 0.35 -9.99
N VAL A 122 10.92 -0.09 -10.09
CA VAL A 122 9.84 0.31 -9.18
C VAL A 122 9.31 -0.92 -8.47
N VAL A 123 9.21 -0.86 -7.16
CA VAL A 123 8.51 -1.85 -6.34
C VAL A 123 7.19 -1.26 -5.88
N THR A 124 6.09 -1.94 -6.16
CA THR A 124 4.76 -1.55 -5.70
C THR A 124 4.31 -2.43 -4.55
N TYR A 125 3.60 -1.84 -3.61
CA TYR A 125 2.86 -2.54 -2.57
C TYR A 125 1.43 -2.05 -2.58
N GLU A 126 0.48 -2.96 -2.76
CA GLU A 126 -0.93 -2.62 -2.91
C GLU A 126 -1.73 -3.52 -1.99
N TYR A 127 -2.49 -2.91 -1.07
CA TYR A 127 -3.25 -3.60 -0.02
C TYR A 127 -4.70 -3.16 -0.05
N ASN A 128 -5.61 -4.13 0.04
CA ASN A 128 -7.05 -3.91 0.23
C ASN A 128 -7.42 -4.32 1.67
N TYR A 129 -8.05 -3.41 2.39
CA TYR A 129 -8.50 -3.54 3.78
C TYR A 129 -10.02 -3.60 3.92
N GLU A 130 -10.76 -3.63 2.81
CA GLU A 130 -12.21 -3.90 2.79
C GLU A 130 -12.52 -5.36 3.08
N VAL A 131 -11.54 -6.26 2.84
CA VAL A 131 -11.63 -7.68 3.15
C VAL A 131 -11.28 -7.93 4.61
N ALA A 132 -12.01 -8.85 5.25
CA ALA A 132 -11.78 -9.19 6.66
C ALA A 132 -10.41 -9.87 6.86
N LEU A 133 -9.60 -9.31 7.77
CA LEU A 133 -8.24 -9.75 8.05
C LEU A 133 -8.16 -10.58 9.34
N THR A 134 -7.17 -11.46 9.45
CA THR A 134 -6.94 -12.22 10.70
C THR A 134 -6.54 -11.32 11.87
N GLN A 135 -6.05 -10.12 11.58
CA GLN A 135 -5.73 -9.07 12.54
C GLN A 135 -5.94 -7.69 11.91
N ARG A 136 -6.27 -6.70 12.75
CA ARG A 136 -6.31 -5.29 12.36
C ARG A 136 -4.92 -4.74 12.12
N VAL A 137 -4.81 -3.82 11.17
CA VAL A 137 -3.57 -3.10 10.85
C VAL A 137 -3.66 -1.69 11.39
N GLY A 138 -2.73 -1.28 12.24
CA GLY A 138 -2.64 0.09 12.74
C GLY A 138 -1.53 0.87 12.04
N VAL A 139 -1.85 2.07 11.55
CA VAL A 139 -0.87 3.00 10.96
C VAL A 139 -0.94 4.33 11.71
N LEU A 140 0.21 4.78 12.20
CA LEU A 140 0.36 6.13 12.74
C LEU A 140 0.74 7.08 11.62
N ASP A 141 -0.20 7.95 11.26
CA ASP A 141 0.01 8.94 10.22
C ASP A 141 -0.82 10.21 10.47
N ASP A 142 -0.14 11.18 11.06
CA ASP A 142 -0.65 12.51 11.41
C ASP A 142 -1.27 13.29 10.25
N ASP A 143 -0.64 13.24 9.06
CA ASP A 143 -1.12 14.03 7.93
C ASP A 143 -2.36 13.37 7.33
N PHE A 144 -2.39 12.04 7.21
CA PHE A 144 -3.58 11.32 6.77
C PHE A 144 -4.72 11.40 7.78
N ALA A 145 -4.43 11.28 9.08
CA ALA A 145 -5.44 11.40 10.14
C ALA A 145 -6.13 12.77 10.12
N ARG A 146 -5.43 13.81 9.64
CA ARG A 146 -5.97 15.18 9.51
C ARG A 146 -6.46 15.50 8.09
N HIS A 147 -6.26 14.61 7.11
CA HIS A 147 -6.59 14.86 5.71
C HIS A 147 -8.09 14.66 5.47
N THR A 148 -8.79 15.75 5.18
CA THR A 148 -10.25 15.74 4.97
C THR A 148 -10.67 15.84 3.50
N ASP A 149 -9.73 16.15 2.59
CA ASP A 149 -10.03 16.37 1.18
C ASP A 149 -10.03 15.08 0.37
N LYS A 150 -11.23 14.54 0.11
CA LYS A 150 -11.41 13.34 -0.73
C LYS A 150 -11.14 13.58 -2.22
N LEU A 151 -11.23 14.83 -2.69
CA LEU A 151 -11.01 15.18 -4.10
C LEU A 151 -9.52 15.32 -4.44
N ASN A 152 -8.66 15.40 -3.43
CA ASN A 152 -7.22 15.46 -3.61
C ASN A 152 -6.54 14.45 -2.69
N PRO A 153 -6.27 13.22 -3.17
CA PRO A 153 -5.63 12.21 -2.34
C PRO A 153 -4.24 12.70 -1.90
N LEU A 154 -3.98 12.62 -0.60
CA LEU A 154 -2.68 12.96 -0.04
C LEU A 154 -1.65 11.92 -0.51
N ILE A 155 -0.59 12.39 -1.18
CA ILE A 155 0.53 11.55 -1.59
C ILE A 155 1.78 12.03 -0.84
N LYS A 156 2.31 11.17 0.01
CA LYS A 156 3.56 11.43 0.73
C LYS A 156 4.76 11.00 -0.09
N THR A 157 5.79 11.84 -0.10
CA THR A 157 7.06 11.58 -0.78
C THR A 157 8.20 11.59 0.24
N THR A 158 9.02 10.54 0.25
CA THR A 158 10.24 10.46 1.07
C THR A 158 11.39 10.02 0.17
N ALA A 159 12.53 10.70 0.24
CA ALA A 159 13.72 10.36 -0.55
C ALA A 159 14.94 10.10 0.33
N VAL A 160 15.70 9.05 0.01
CA VAL A 160 16.96 8.69 0.68
C VAL A 160 17.96 8.19 -0.36
N SER A 161 19.23 8.57 -0.23
CA SER A 161 20.30 8.14 -1.14
C SER A 161 21.37 7.31 -0.42
N ARG A 162 21.79 6.18 -0.99
CA ARG A 162 22.83 5.29 -0.47
C ARG A 162 23.53 4.53 -1.59
N GLY A 163 24.87 4.43 -1.53
CA GLY A 163 25.65 3.59 -2.44
C GLY A 163 25.42 3.88 -3.93
N GLY A 164 25.27 5.15 -4.32
CA GLY A 164 25.01 5.54 -5.71
C GLY A 164 23.55 5.44 -6.15
N THR A 165 22.64 4.99 -5.29
CA THR A 165 21.22 4.81 -5.63
C THR A 165 20.33 5.72 -4.78
N ARG A 166 19.34 6.35 -5.40
CA ARG A 166 18.25 7.07 -4.74
C ARG A 166 17.02 6.16 -4.64
N LEU A 167 16.44 6.09 -3.46
CA LEU A 167 15.12 5.56 -3.20
C LEU A 167 14.16 6.74 -3.02
N THR A 168 13.16 6.87 -3.90
CA THR A 168 11.97 7.71 -3.65
C THR A 168 10.79 6.82 -3.31
N MET A 169 10.13 7.08 -2.18
CA MET A 169 8.88 6.42 -1.78
C MET A 169 7.70 7.36 -2.02
N LEU A 170 6.73 6.94 -2.82
CA LEU A 170 5.43 7.59 -2.98
C LEU A 170 4.37 6.73 -2.28
N ARG A 171 3.53 7.32 -1.44
CA ARG A 171 2.48 6.57 -0.75
C ARG A 171 1.16 7.31 -0.72
N TRP A 172 0.11 6.57 -1.06
CA TRP A 172 -1.29 6.93 -0.82
C TRP A 172 -1.91 5.93 0.17
N LEU A 173 -2.78 6.45 1.03
CA LEU A 173 -3.45 5.71 2.09
C LEU A 173 -4.91 6.17 2.20
N SER A 174 -5.79 5.22 2.46
CA SER A 174 -7.18 5.42 2.84
C SER A 174 -7.55 4.32 3.85
N PRO A 175 -8.67 4.42 4.58
CA PRO A 175 -9.11 3.34 5.45
C PRO A 175 -9.24 1.99 4.71
N GLU A 176 -9.64 2.02 3.43
CA GLU A 176 -9.90 0.83 2.64
C GLU A 176 -8.69 0.32 1.86
N ASN A 177 -7.74 1.18 1.51
CA ASN A 177 -6.66 0.83 0.58
C ASN A 177 -5.35 1.53 0.94
N GLN A 178 -4.23 0.84 0.68
CA GLN A 178 -2.90 1.43 0.68
C GLN A 178 -2.19 1.11 -0.63
N ILE A 179 -1.56 2.11 -1.24
CA ILE A 179 -0.68 1.94 -2.39
C ILE A 179 0.63 2.67 -2.11
N SER A 180 1.75 1.96 -2.20
CA SER A 180 3.10 2.51 -2.09
C SER A 180 3.93 2.16 -3.32
N TYR A 181 4.70 3.12 -3.83
CA TYR A 181 5.73 2.92 -4.86
C TYR A 181 7.10 3.24 -4.27
N GLU A 182 8.03 2.30 -4.37
CA GLU A 182 9.44 2.47 -4.04
C GLU A 182 10.23 2.51 -5.35
N VAL A 183 10.73 3.69 -5.70
CA VAL A 183 11.46 3.96 -6.95
C VAL A 183 12.96 3.95 -6.66
N TYR A 184 13.68 3.04 -7.28
CA TYR A 184 15.13 2.90 -7.13
C TYR A 184 15.82 3.33 -8.42
N ALA A 185 16.55 4.44 -8.35
CA ALA A 185 17.23 5.05 -9.50
C ALA A 185 18.71 5.28 -9.20
N ASP A 186 19.57 5.05 -10.19
CA ASP A 186 20.99 5.37 -10.08
C ASP A 186 21.19 6.90 -10.16
N LEU A 187 21.94 7.45 -9.19
CA LEU A 187 22.24 8.88 -9.09
C LEU A 187 23.04 9.40 -10.29
N ALA A 188 23.87 8.55 -10.91
CA ALA A 188 24.68 8.93 -12.07
C ALA A 188 23.82 9.10 -13.34
N THR A 189 22.69 8.39 -13.40
CA THR A 189 21.71 8.49 -14.49
C THR A 189 20.50 9.28 -14.00
N SER A 190 20.74 10.56 -13.76
CA SER A 190 19.77 11.61 -13.36
C SER A 190 18.63 11.81 -14.38
N VAL A 191 17.81 10.80 -14.66
CA VAL A 191 16.72 10.85 -15.65
C VAL A 191 15.33 10.90 -14.98
N ASP A 192 15.22 10.74 -13.66
CA ASP A 192 13.99 10.20 -13.08
C ASP A 192 12.98 11.16 -12.44
N ASP A 193 13.16 12.48 -12.56
CA ASP A 193 12.10 13.41 -12.19
C ASP A 193 10.84 13.18 -13.07
N ALA A 194 11.01 12.85 -14.35
CA ALA A 194 9.88 12.58 -15.25
C ALA A 194 9.17 11.25 -14.93
N LEU A 195 9.90 10.19 -14.53
CA LEU A 195 9.28 8.95 -14.08
C LEU A 195 8.58 9.17 -12.73
N GLU A 196 9.21 9.85 -11.78
CA GLU A 196 8.63 10.17 -10.47
C GLU A 196 7.32 10.98 -10.62
N GLN A 197 7.29 11.99 -11.48
CA GLN A 197 6.07 12.77 -11.73
C GLN A 197 4.96 11.95 -12.39
N ARG A 198 5.30 11.07 -13.34
CA ARG A 198 4.33 10.17 -13.98
C ARG A 198 3.76 9.18 -12.98
N LEU A 199 4.61 8.57 -12.13
CA LEU A 199 4.19 7.68 -11.05
C LEU A 199 3.32 8.39 -10.02
N ARG A 200 3.65 9.63 -9.66
CA ARG A 200 2.84 10.44 -8.74
C ARG A 200 1.45 10.72 -9.33
N THR A 201 1.39 11.01 -10.62
CA THR A 201 0.13 11.23 -11.34
C THR A 201 -0.69 9.95 -11.41
N ALA A 202 -0.06 8.83 -11.81
CA ALA A 202 -0.70 7.51 -11.84
C ALA A 202 -1.27 7.09 -10.47
N LEU A 203 -0.53 7.37 -9.39
CA LEU A 203 -0.97 7.13 -8.02
C LEU A 203 -2.18 7.98 -7.67
N ARG A 204 -2.15 9.27 -8.02
CA ARG A 204 -3.25 10.20 -7.79
C ARG A 204 -4.52 9.76 -8.52
N ASP A 205 -4.41 9.45 -9.80
CA ASP A 205 -5.55 9.04 -10.62
C ASP A 205 -6.12 7.71 -10.16
N THR A 206 -5.26 6.79 -9.70
CA THR A 206 -5.72 5.54 -9.08
C THR A 206 -6.45 5.81 -7.77
N ALA A 207 -5.89 6.66 -6.91
CA ALA A 207 -6.49 7.03 -5.65
C ALA A 207 -7.86 7.70 -5.83
N LEU A 208 -8.00 8.59 -6.83
CA LEU A 208 -9.28 9.20 -7.19
C LEU A 208 -10.30 8.15 -7.64
N ARG A 209 -9.92 7.27 -8.58
CA ARG A 209 -10.82 6.19 -9.05
C ARG A 209 -11.29 5.28 -7.91
N LEU A 210 -10.38 4.89 -7.01
CA LEU A 210 -10.72 4.05 -5.86
C LEU A 210 -11.59 4.79 -4.82
N SER A 211 -11.50 6.12 -4.75
CA SER A 211 -12.33 6.94 -3.87
C SER A 211 -13.73 7.21 -4.46
N GLU A 212 -13.83 7.32 -5.79
CA GLU A 212 -15.07 7.62 -6.53
C GLU A 212 -15.93 6.38 -6.80
N ALA A 213 -15.35 5.19 -6.88
CA ALA A 213 -16.07 3.95 -7.18
C ALA A 213 -17.08 3.51 -6.08
N LYS A 214 -17.28 4.32 -5.04
CA LYS A 214 -18.25 4.05 -3.97
C LYS A 214 -19.61 4.66 -4.35
N PRO A 215 -20.70 3.87 -4.43
CA PRO A 215 -22.03 4.44 -4.49
C PRO A 215 -22.26 5.27 -3.21
N SER A 216 -22.69 6.51 -3.36
CA SER A 216 -23.22 7.31 -2.26
C SER A 216 -24.25 6.47 -1.51
N ALA A 217 -24.05 6.25 -0.21
CA ALA A 217 -25.08 5.67 0.64
C ALA A 217 -26.38 6.48 0.43
N PRO A 218 -27.56 5.85 0.38
CA PRO A 218 -28.79 6.59 0.22
C PRO A 218 -28.92 7.55 1.40
N GLU A 219 -29.05 8.84 1.07
CA GLU A 219 -29.40 9.90 1.98
C GLU A 219 -30.69 9.48 2.71
N GLU A 220 -30.59 9.23 4.02
CA GLU A 220 -31.73 8.85 4.84
C GLU A 220 -32.80 9.96 4.74
N ALA A 221 -33.90 9.62 4.06
CA ALA A 221 -35.07 10.48 3.99
C ALA A 221 -35.64 10.69 5.40
N ARG A 222 -35.67 11.95 5.82
CA ARG A 222 -36.34 12.44 7.03
C ARG A 222 -37.85 12.25 6.96
#